data_AF-A0A7C1KYL2-F1
#
_entry.id   AF-A0A7C1KYL2-F1
#
_cell.length_a   1.000
_cell.length_b   1.000
_cell.length_c   1.000
_cell.angle_alpha   90.00
_cell.angle_beta   90.00
_cell.angle_gamma   90.00
#
_symmetry.space_group_name_H-M   'P 1'
#
loop_
_entity.id
_entity.type
_entity.pdbx_description
1 polymer ?
#
loop_
_entity_poly.entity_id
_entity_poly.type
_entity_poly.pdbx_seq_one_letter_code
_entity_poly.pdbx_strand_id
1 'polypeptide(L)'
;MVDKTTGDILKLNIIEKKLRRLFIERHRQLKTMKPTPPFTSIKLPEGMPVLPNWFLRRLDLEVTASNDFVEITDSHYSHHERYLDYDSRDGHDYDEVIDFMLEQLNKHE
;
A
#
# COMPACT_ATOMS: atom_id res chain seq x y z
N MET A 1 8.49 -34.71 -29.17
CA MET A 1 8.26 -34.56 -27.72
C MET A 1 8.76 -33.18 -27.35
N VAL A 2 7.88 -32.27 -26.90
CA VAL A 2 8.33 -30.98 -26.35
C VAL A 2 8.99 -31.30 -25.01
N ASP A 3 10.25 -30.94 -24.87
CA ASP A 3 11.00 -31.11 -23.63
C ASP A 3 10.27 -30.39 -22.49
N LYS A 4 10.09 -31.05 -21.34
CA LYS A 4 9.40 -30.50 -20.16
C LYS A 4 9.98 -29.13 -19.78
N THR A 5 11.28 -28.95 -19.96
CA THR A 5 12.03 -27.72 -19.74
C THR A 5 11.51 -26.55 -20.59
N THR A 6 11.21 -26.77 -21.87
CA THR A 6 10.67 -25.72 -22.76
C THR A 6 9.23 -25.35 -22.38
N GLY A 7 8.43 -26.35 -21.95
CA GLY A 7 7.07 -26.14 -21.47
C GLY A 7 7.02 -25.28 -20.19
N ASP A 8 7.97 -25.46 -19.29
CA ASP A 8 8.02 -24.72 -18.03
C ASP A 8 8.56 -23.29 -18.21
N ILE A 9 9.54 -23.08 -19.10
CA ILE A 9 10.00 -21.72 -19.49
C ILE A 9 8.86 -20.91 -20.13
N LEU A 10 8.05 -21.53 -21.00
CA LEU A 10 6.90 -20.88 -21.60
C LEU A 10 5.85 -20.46 -20.56
N LYS A 11 5.58 -21.31 -19.56
CA LYS A 11 4.67 -20.97 -18.45
C LYS A 11 5.20 -19.80 -17.62
N LEU A 12 6.49 -19.80 -17.27
CA LEU A 12 7.12 -18.71 -16.51
C LEU A 12 6.99 -17.37 -17.26
N ASN A 13 7.28 -17.36 -18.57
CA ASN A 13 7.13 -16.16 -19.40
C ASN A 13 5.68 -15.65 -19.46
N ILE A 14 4.69 -16.55 -19.47
CA ILE A 14 3.27 -16.17 -19.45
C ILE A 14 2.91 -15.55 -18.09
N ILE A 15 3.38 -16.14 -16.98
CA ILE A 15 3.15 -15.62 -15.63
C ILE A 15 3.76 -14.23 -15.48
N GLU A 16 5.02 -14.06 -15.88
CA GLU A 16 5.71 -12.76 -15.81
C GLU A 16 4.95 -11.67 -16.57
N LYS A 17 4.52 -11.97 -17.81
CA LYS A 17 3.72 -11.03 -18.62
C LYS A 17 2.41 -10.65 -17.92
N LYS A 18 1.73 -11.61 -17.29
CA LYS A 18 0.50 -11.33 -16.54
C LYS A 18 0.76 -10.45 -15.31
N LEU A 19 1.81 -10.74 -14.55
CA LEU A 19 2.18 -9.95 -13.37
C LEU A 19 2.54 -8.50 -13.74
N ARG A 20 3.37 -8.31 -14.78
CA ARG A 20 3.70 -6.97 -15.30
C ARG A 20 2.45 -6.20 -15.73
N ARG A 21 1.50 -6.89 -16.37
CA ARG A 21 0.23 -6.26 -16.79
C ARG A 21 -0.59 -5.82 -15.57
N LEU A 22 -0.74 -6.67 -14.55
CA LEU A 22 -1.46 -6.33 -13.32
C LEU A 22 -0.81 -5.15 -12.60
N PHE A 23 0.52 -5.11 -12.53
CA PHE A 23 1.25 -3.98 -11.95
C PHE A 23 0.97 -2.67 -12.69
N ILE A 24 1.01 -2.68 -14.03
CA ILE A 24 0.70 -1.49 -14.84
C ILE A 24 -0.76 -1.05 -14.64
N GLU A 25 -1.70 -2.01 -14.61
CA GLU A 25 -3.12 -1.72 -14.37
C GLU A 25 -3.34 -1.11 -12.98
N ARG A 26 -2.69 -1.66 -11.94
CA ARG A 26 -2.76 -1.13 -10.57
C ARG A 26 -2.17 0.27 -10.46
N HIS A 27 -0.99 0.50 -11.01
CA HIS A 27 -0.37 1.83 -11.03
C HIS A 27 -1.23 2.87 -11.77
N ARG A 28 -1.91 2.47 -12.86
CA ARG A 28 -2.89 3.34 -13.54
C ARG A 28 -4.10 3.65 -12.66
N GLN A 29 -4.60 2.67 -11.90
CA GLN A 29 -5.71 2.90 -10.98
C GLN A 29 -5.33 3.95 -9.93
N LEU A 30 -4.19 3.80 -9.25
CA LEU A 30 -3.70 4.75 -8.24
C LEU A 30 -3.62 6.18 -8.76
N LYS A 31 -3.20 6.37 -10.02
CA LYS A 31 -3.15 7.69 -10.68
C LYS A 31 -4.51 8.37 -10.87
N THR A 32 -5.59 7.59 -10.90
CA THR A 32 -6.96 8.10 -11.11
C THR A 32 -7.75 8.23 -9.81
N MET A 33 -7.23 7.69 -8.70
CA MET A 33 -7.88 7.74 -7.41
C MET A 33 -7.83 9.15 -6.81
N LYS A 34 -8.78 9.41 -5.92
CA LYS A 34 -8.87 10.65 -5.16
C LYS A 34 -8.66 10.34 -3.68
N PRO A 35 -8.05 11.24 -2.91
CA PRO A 35 -7.92 11.06 -1.47
C PRO A 35 -9.29 10.95 -0.80
N THR A 36 -9.35 10.27 0.33
CA THR A 36 -10.56 10.23 1.16
C THR A 36 -10.62 11.53 1.99
N PRO A 37 -11.70 12.34 1.92
CA PRO A 37 -11.81 13.51 2.80
C PRO A 37 -11.75 13.11 4.28
N PRO A 38 -11.05 13.88 5.15
CA PRO A 38 -10.48 15.21 4.92
C PRO A 38 -9.01 15.21 4.45
N PHE A 39 -8.48 14.07 4.03
CA PHE A 39 -7.07 13.92 3.65
C PHE A 39 -6.78 14.47 2.25
N THR A 40 -5.49 14.69 1.98
CA THR A 40 -5.02 15.32 0.75
C THR A 40 -4.27 14.37 -0.18
N SER A 41 -3.58 13.39 0.39
CA SER A 41 -2.74 12.44 -0.34
C SER A 41 -3.03 10.97 -0.03
N ILE A 42 -3.83 10.66 1.00
CA ILE A 42 -4.20 9.27 1.32
C ILE A 42 -5.64 8.90 0.92
N LYS A 43 -5.82 7.67 0.42
CA LYS A 43 -7.12 7.02 0.23
C LYS A 43 -7.31 5.95 1.29
N LEU A 44 -8.46 6.04 1.96
CA LEU A 44 -8.98 5.02 2.85
C LEU A 44 -10.14 4.28 2.16
N PRO A 45 -10.09 2.95 2.03
CA PRO A 45 -11.22 2.13 1.62
C PRO A 45 -12.39 2.26 2.60
N GLU A 46 -13.60 2.08 2.10
CA GLU A 46 -14.80 2.08 2.96
C GLU A 46 -14.79 0.86 3.88
N GLY A 47 -15.14 1.05 5.16
CA GLY A 47 -15.19 -0.04 6.14
C GLY A 47 -13.84 -0.44 6.74
N MET A 48 -12.76 0.28 6.45
CA MET A 48 -11.44 0.00 7.01
C MET A 48 -11.41 0.26 8.54
N PRO A 49 -10.77 -0.62 9.35
CA PRO A 49 -10.61 -0.38 10.77
C PRO A 49 -9.90 0.95 11.05
N VAL A 50 -10.46 1.69 12.01
CA VAL A 50 -10.10 3.09 12.27
C VAL A 50 -8.78 3.15 13.03
N LEU A 51 -7.67 3.32 12.31
CA LEU A 51 -6.45 3.84 12.91
C LEU A 51 -6.73 5.22 13.54
N PRO A 52 -6.05 5.59 14.63
CA PRO A 52 -6.27 6.88 15.26
C PRO A 52 -6.08 8.04 14.27
N ASN A 53 -6.97 9.04 14.32
CA ASN A 53 -6.96 10.16 13.38
C ASN A 53 -5.63 10.92 13.34
N TRP A 54 -4.91 11.00 14.47
CA TRP A 54 -3.59 11.63 14.51
C TRP A 54 -2.56 10.87 13.66
N PHE A 55 -2.64 9.53 13.64
CA PHE A 55 -1.75 8.67 12.86
C PHE A 55 -1.98 8.93 11.38
N LEU A 56 -3.25 8.86 10.95
CA LEU A 56 -3.64 9.09 9.55
C LEU A 56 -3.27 10.50 9.07
N ARG A 57 -3.43 11.53 9.94
CA ARG A 57 -3.02 12.89 9.61
C ARG A 57 -1.51 13.04 9.50
N ARG A 58 -0.73 12.39 10.37
CA ARG A 58 0.73 12.44 10.31
C ARG A 58 1.23 11.76 9.04
N LEU A 59 0.66 10.61 8.68
CA LEU A 59 0.95 9.92 7.44
C LEU A 59 0.58 10.77 6.22
N ASP A 60 -0.62 11.36 6.19
CA ASP A 60 -1.05 12.24 5.08
C ASP A 60 -0.04 13.37 4.84
N LEU A 61 0.45 14.02 5.91
CA LEU A 61 1.46 15.08 5.78
C LEU A 61 2.78 14.60 5.17
N GLU A 62 3.26 13.41 5.54
CA GLU A 62 4.50 12.83 4.99
C GLU A 62 4.35 12.45 3.52
N VAL A 63 3.23 11.82 3.15
CA VAL A 63 2.92 11.47 1.76
C VAL A 63 2.76 12.74 0.91
N THR A 64 2.08 13.77 1.42
CA THR A 64 1.95 15.06 0.74
C THR A 64 3.29 15.76 0.57
N ALA A 65 4.16 15.75 1.59
CA ALA A 65 5.48 16.36 1.52
C ALA A 65 6.37 15.70 0.45
N SER A 66 6.17 14.40 0.22
CA SER A 66 6.84 13.63 -0.83
C SER A 66 6.21 13.79 -2.22
N ASN A 67 5.14 14.58 -2.35
CA ASN A 67 4.34 14.76 -3.56
C ASN A 67 3.78 13.43 -4.12
N ASP A 68 3.48 12.49 -3.23
CA ASP A 68 2.98 11.15 -3.57
C ASP A 68 1.48 11.03 -3.26
N PHE A 69 0.94 9.85 -3.56
CA PHE A 69 -0.40 9.41 -3.19
C PHE A 69 -0.35 7.97 -2.71
N VAL A 70 -1.05 7.67 -1.63
CA VAL A 70 -1.08 6.34 -1.03
C VAL A 70 -2.52 5.85 -0.88
N GLU A 71 -2.82 4.64 -1.34
CA GLU A 71 -4.01 3.92 -0.93
C GLU A 71 -3.64 2.97 0.19
N ILE A 72 -4.30 3.09 1.33
CA ILE A 72 -4.15 2.10 2.40
C ILE A 72 -4.98 0.89 2.02
N THR A 73 -4.36 -0.29 1.89
CA THR A 73 -4.99 -1.50 1.38
C THR A 73 -5.48 -2.41 2.49
N ASP A 74 -4.76 -2.43 3.61
CA ASP A 74 -5.14 -3.18 4.80
C ASP A 74 -4.57 -2.53 6.05
N SER A 75 -5.23 -2.73 7.18
CA SER A 75 -4.71 -2.31 8.47
C SER A 75 -5.22 -3.24 9.55
N HIS A 76 -4.34 -3.54 10.49
CA HIS A 76 -4.70 -4.30 11.67
C HIS A 76 -4.26 -3.56 12.92
N TYR A 77 -5.15 -3.53 13.90
CA TYR A 77 -4.92 -2.88 15.18
C TYR A 77 -5.44 -3.76 16.30
N SER A 78 -4.57 -4.62 16.84
CA SER A 78 -4.84 -5.43 18.03
C SER A 78 -3.68 -5.38 19.02
N HIS A 79 -3.86 -5.98 20.20
CA HIS A 79 -2.80 -6.09 21.20
C HIS A 79 -1.62 -6.98 20.77
N HIS A 80 -1.77 -7.80 19.71
CA HIS A 80 -0.77 -8.80 19.33
C HIS A 80 -0.24 -8.60 17.91
N GLU A 81 -0.95 -7.83 17.09
CA GLU A 81 -0.58 -7.58 15.71
C GLU A 81 -0.99 -6.16 15.34
N ARG A 82 -0.05 -5.40 14.77
CA ARG A 82 -0.26 -4.02 14.32
C ARG A 82 0.50 -3.83 13.02
N TYR A 83 -0.20 -3.56 11.94
CA TYR A 83 0.41 -3.29 10.64
C TYR A 83 -0.46 -2.36 9.82
N LEU A 84 0.18 -1.78 8.81
CA LEU A 84 -0.46 -0.95 7.79
C LEU A 84 0.10 -1.36 6.43
N ASP A 85 -0.76 -1.94 5.60
CA ASP A 85 -0.40 -2.20 4.21
C ASP A 85 -0.90 -1.06 3.33
N TYR A 86 -0.09 -0.70 2.36
CA TYR A 86 -0.38 0.41 1.48
C TYR A 86 0.22 0.22 0.09
N ASP A 87 -0.39 0.88 -0.88
CA ASP A 87 0.14 1.03 -2.23
C ASP A 87 0.50 2.50 -2.48
N SER A 88 1.80 2.77 -2.65
CA SER A 88 2.29 4.07 -3.11
C SER A 88 2.16 4.21 -4.63
N ARG A 89 1.67 5.36 -5.08
CA ARG A 89 1.56 5.68 -6.50
C ARG A 89 2.94 5.77 -7.14
N ASP A 90 3.87 6.46 -6.48
CA ASP A 90 5.19 6.74 -7.04
C ASP A 90 6.30 5.81 -6.50
N GLY A 91 5.93 4.84 -5.65
CA GLY A 91 6.81 3.78 -5.14
C GLY A 91 7.70 4.22 -3.98
N HIS A 92 7.26 5.24 -3.22
CA HIS A 92 7.93 5.65 -2.00
C HIS A 92 7.70 4.63 -0.90
N ASP A 93 8.77 4.41 -0.12
CA ASP A 93 8.77 3.55 1.06
C ASP A 93 8.49 4.41 2.30
N TYR A 94 7.41 4.10 3.01
CA TYR A 94 6.97 4.75 4.24
C TYR A 94 7.07 3.82 5.45
N ASP A 95 7.66 2.63 5.32
CA ASP A 95 7.68 1.59 6.35
C ASP A 95 8.33 2.12 7.64
N GLU A 96 9.47 2.80 7.53
CA GLU A 96 10.16 3.38 8.70
C GLU A 96 9.28 4.41 9.46
N VAL A 97 8.53 5.23 8.72
CA VAL A 97 7.65 6.26 9.30
C VAL A 97 6.44 5.60 9.97
N ILE A 98 5.85 4.62 9.30
CA ILE A 98 4.71 3.83 9.79
C ILE A 98 5.10 3.08 11.06
N ASP A 99 6.22 2.34 11.03
CA ASP A 99 6.73 1.57 12.16
C ASP A 99 6.99 2.47 13.37
N PHE A 100 7.64 3.61 13.17
CA PHE A 100 7.85 4.58 14.23
C PHE A 100 6.53 5.06 14.85
N MET A 101 5.51 5.33 14.04
CA MET A 101 4.20 5.77 14.53
C MET A 101 3.45 4.64 15.25
N LEU A 102 3.54 3.41 14.76
CA LEU A 102 2.99 2.21 15.42
C LEU A 102 3.66 1.98 16.79
N GLU A 103 4.96 2.22 16.91
CA GLU A 103 5.65 2.19 18.19
C GLU A 103 5.17 3.29 19.16
N GLN A 104 4.89 4.49 18.67
CA GLN A 104 4.34 5.55 19.53
C GLN A 104 2.93 5.21 20.02
N LEU A 105 2.12 4.56 19.19
CA LEU A 105 0.81 4.04 19.60
C LEU A 105 0.93 3.07 20.79
N ASN A 106 1.98 2.23 20.82
CA ASN A 106 2.23 1.29 21.91
C ASN A 106 2.52 1.97 23.26
N LYS A 107 3.02 3.22 23.27
CA LYS A 107 3.44 3.93 24.49
C LYS A 107 2.32 4.72 25.16
N HIS A 108 1.18 4.88 24.49
CA HIS A 108 0.09 5.77 24.92
C HIS A 108 -1.24 5.03 25.17
N GLU A 109 -1.23 3.69 25.19
CA GLU A 109 -2.29 2.82 25.73
C GLU A 109 -1.94 2.33 27.13
#